data_AF-A0A328SQD5-F1
#
_entry.id   AF-A0A328SQD5-F1
#
_cell.length_a   1.000
_cell.length_b   1.000
_cell.length_c   1.000
_cell.angle_alpha   90.00
_cell.angle_beta   90.00
_cell.angle_gamma   90.00
#
_symmetry.space_group_name_H-M   'P 1'
#
loop_
_entity.id
_entity.type
_entity.pdbx_description
1 polymer ?
#
loop_
_entity_poly.entity_id
_entity_poly.type
_entity_poly.pdbx_seq_one_letter_code
_entity_poly.pdbx_strand_id
1 'polypeptide(L)'
;MSFEEKKEEISKKIDETQANIAASTSEKIITAQMNKAEKKVDKAIEEADKNICKLLENTDKEIESGDRPVDLILFKANNQFEEIRLEAELKMQKAKVELIKSLEKDVEKFEHLANIESNTSEVKDKICEEKCKIKDKIECRKSEIKEKLNQEE
;
A
#
# COMPACT_ATOMS: atom_id res chain seq x y z
N MET A 1 16.07 34.75 -16.54
CA MET A 1 15.81 33.30 -16.48
C MET A 1 16.30 32.66 -17.76
N SER A 2 17.35 31.85 -17.66
CA SER A 2 17.90 31.12 -18.81
C SER A 2 16.97 29.96 -19.20
N PHE A 3 17.21 29.38 -20.37
CA PHE A 3 16.44 28.23 -20.85
C PHE A 3 16.71 26.98 -20.01
N GLU A 4 17.92 26.82 -19.47
CA GLU A 4 18.26 25.80 -18.47
C GLU A 4 17.44 25.96 -17.18
N GLU A 5 17.35 27.16 -16.61
CA GLU A 5 16.64 27.38 -15.33
C GLU A 5 15.15 27.04 -15.42
N LYS A 6 14.49 27.39 -16.54
CA LYS A 6 13.08 27.02 -16.78
C LYS A 6 12.89 25.51 -16.97
N LYS A 7 13.89 24.81 -17.51
CA LYS A 7 13.85 23.36 -17.76
C LYS A 7 14.00 22.57 -16.45
N GLU A 8 14.87 23.03 -15.55
CA GLU A 8 15.02 22.47 -14.20
C GLU A 8 13.77 22.69 -13.33
N GLU A 9 13.15 23.87 -13.39
CA GLU A 9 11.93 24.17 -12.64
C GLU A 9 10.73 23.30 -13.10
N ILE A 10 10.60 23.09 -14.41
CA ILE A 10 9.56 22.22 -14.97
C ILE A 10 9.81 20.75 -14.62
N SER A 11 11.07 20.29 -14.64
CA SER A 11 11.41 18.92 -14.21
C SER A 11 11.02 18.70 -12.76
N LYS A 12 11.46 19.60 -11.85
CA LYS A 12 11.11 19.51 -10.41
C LYS A 12 9.61 19.48 -10.17
N LYS A 13 8.83 20.31 -10.86
CA LYS A 13 7.36 20.30 -10.73
C LYS A 13 6.73 19.00 -11.22
N ILE A 14 7.25 18.40 -12.28
CA ILE A 14 6.75 17.11 -12.79
C ILE A 14 7.05 16.01 -11.77
N ASP A 15 8.27 15.98 -11.24
CA ASP A 15 8.71 14.99 -10.25
C ASP A 15 7.90 15.13 -8.94
N GLU A 16 7.66 16.36 -8.46
CA GLU A 16 6.80 16.64 -7.30
C GLU A 16 5.33 16.22 -7.53
N THR A 17 4.81 16.41 -8.74
CA THR A 17 3.43 16.03 -9.08
C THR A 17 3.29 14.51 -9.16
N GLN A 18 4.27 13.81 -9.74
CA GLN A 18 4.29 12.34 -9.80
C GLN A 18 4.43 11.72 -8.41
N ALA A 19 5.33 12.25 -7.57
CA ALA A 19 5.48 11.82 -6.19
C ALA A 19 4.18 12.00 -5.37
N ASN A 20 3.49 13.13 -5.53
CA ASN A 20 2.21 13.38 -4.85
C ASN A 20 1.09 12.44 -5.31
N ILE A 21 1.01 12.11 -6.60
CA ILE A 21 0.03 11.15 -7.12
C ILE A 21 0.34 9.73 -6.62
N ALA A 22 1.62 9.34 -6.60
CA ALA A 22 2.07 8.06 -6.07
C ALA A 22 1.79 7.93 -4.57
N ALA A 23 2.06 8.98 -3.78
CA ALA A 23 1.74 9.04 -2.36
C ALA A 23 0.22 8.91 -2.13
N SER A 24 -0.60 9.69 -2.84
CA SER A 24 -2.07 9.62 -2.73
C SER A 24 -2.65 8.26 -3.10
N THR A 25 -2.07 7.59 -4.10
CA THR A 25 -2.53 6.25 -4.53
C THR A 25 -2.14 5.18 -3.51
N SER A 26 -0.91 5.26 -2.99
CA SER A 26 -0.39 4.33 -2.00
C SER A 26 -1.15 4.42 -0.69
N GLU A 27 -1.45 5.64 -0.24
CA GLU A 27 -2.20 5.91 0.98
C GLU A 27 -3.63 5.38 0.91
N LYS A 28 -4.30 5.51 -0.25
CA LYS A 28 -5.62 4.91 -0.50
C LYS A 28 -5.59 3.38 -0.43
N ILE A 29 -4.55 2.76 -0.99
CA ILE A 29 -4.39 1.31 -0.98
C ILE A 29 -4.19 0.81 0.46
N ILE A 30 -3.28 1.43 1.21
CA ILE A 30 -3.01 1.10 2.63
C ILE A 30 -4.29 1.25 3.45
N THR A 31 -4.99 2.38 3.30
CA THR A 31 -6.26 2.64 4.00
C THR A 31 -7.32 1.58 3.67
N ALA A 32 -7.44 1.18 2.40
CA ALA A 32 -8.37 0.14 2.00
C ALA A 32 -8.04 -1.23 2.60
N GLN A 33 -6.76 -1.56 2.76
CA GLN A 33 -6.34 -2.79 3.42
C GLN A 33 -6.60 -2.76 4.92
N MET A 34 -6.31 -1.63 5.59
CA MET A 34 -6.61 -1.44 7.01
C MET A 34 -8.11 -1.56 7.29
N ASN A 35 -8.95 -0.88 6.51
CA ASN A 35 -10.41 -0.98 6.64
C ASN A 35 -10.93 -2.42 6.46
N LYS A 36 -10.28 -3.24 5.62
CA LYS A 36 -10.65 -4.66 5.46
C LYS A 36 -10.26 -5.49 6.69
N ALA A 37 -9.11 -5.21 7.28
CA ALA A 37 -8.64 -5.89 8.49
C ALA A 37 -9.52 -5.51 9.70
N GLU A 38 -9.82 -4.23 9.87
CA GLU A 38 -10.73 -3.73 10.92
C GLU A 38 -12.10 -4.41 10.85
N LYS A 39 -12.72 -4.45 9.67
CA LYS A 39 -14.00 -5.16 9.49
C LYS A 39 -13.96 -6.64 9.88
N LYS A 40 -12.81 -7.31 9.77
CA LYS A 40 -12.66 -8.70 10.20
C LYS A 40 -12.51 -8.81 11.72
N VAL A 41 -11.83 -7.86 12.34
CA VAL A 41 -11.75 -7.72 13.80
C VAL A 41 -13.13 -7.45 14.38
N ASP A 42 -13.86 -6.46 13.84
CA ASP A 42 -15.21 -6.12 14.29
C ASP A 42 -16.15 -7.33 14.24
N LYS A 43 -16.14 -8.08 13.13
CA LYS A 43 -16.92 -9.30 13.01
C LYS A 43 -16.54 -10.38 14.03
N ALA A 44 -15.26 -10.50 14.36
CA ALA A 44 -14.82 -11.45 15.39
C ALA A 44 -15.33 -11.05 16.78
N ILE A 45 -15.37 -9.75 17.07
CA ILE A 45 -15.94 -9.20 18.31
C ILE A 45 -17.45 -9.44 18.36
N GLU A 46 -18.18 -9.07 17.30
CA GLU A 46 -19.63 -9.27 17.22
C GLU A 46 -20.03 -10.74 17.39
N GLU A 47 -19.26 -11.66 16.80
CA GLU A 47 -19.52 -13.09 16.93
C GLU A 47 -19.22 -13.59 18.35
N ALA A 48 -18.14 -13.11 18.98
CA ALA A 48 -17.81 -13.43 20.37
C ALA A 48 -18.90 -12.94 21.32
N ASP A 49 -19.35 -11.68 21.20
CA ASP A 49 -20.43 -11.11 22.00
C ASP A 49 -21.71 -11.94 21.87
N LYS A 50 -22.09 -12.31 20.65
CA LYS A 50 -23.26 -13.15 20.41
C LYS A 50 -23.13 -14.51 21.09
N ASN A 51 -21.94 -15.11 21.07
CA ASN A 51 -21.70 -16.40 21.71
C ASN A 51 -21.68 -16.29 23.24
N ILE A 52 -21.16 -15.20 23.80
CA ILE A 52 -21.21 -14.89 25.23
C ILE A 52 -22.66 -14.74 25.69
N CYS A 53 -23.49 -13.96 25.00
CA CYS A 53 -24.91 -13.82 25.34
C CYS A 53 -25.64 -15.17 25.38
N LYS A 54 -25.41 -16.02 24.38
CA LYS A 54 -25.97 -17.39 24.36
C LYS A 54 -25.47 -18.26 25.50
N LEU A 55 -24.19 -18.15 25.84
CA LEU A 55 -23.59 -18.89 26.94
C LEU A 55 -24.25 -18.49 28.27
N LEU A 56 -24.45 -17.20 28.50
CA LEU A 56 -25.12 -16.67 29.69
C LEU A 56 -26.57 -17.18 29.77
N GLU A 57 -27.35 -17.03 28.70
CA GLU A 57 -28.74 -17.52 28.66
C GLU A 57 -28.85 -19.03 28.92
N ASN A 58 -27.91 -19.83 28.40
CA ASN A 58 -27.88 -21.27 28.64
C ASN A 58 -27.50 -21.61 30.08
N THR A 59 -26.56 -20.85 30.64
CA THR A 59 -26.11 -21.00 32.04
C THR A 59 -27.24 -20.69 33.00
N ASP A 60 -27.96 -19.59 32.78
CA ASP A 60 -29.11 -19.20 33.60
C ASP A 60 -30.20 -20.28 33.59
N LYS A 61 -30.58 -20.78 32.41
CA LYS A 61 -31.56 -21.87 32.26
C LYS A 61 -31.12 -23.15 32.97
N GLU A 62 -29.84 -23.48 32.92
CA GLU A 62 -29.30 -24.68 33.56
C GLU A 62 -29.25 -24.54 35.09
N ILE A 63 -29.02 -23.34 35.61
CA ILE A 63 -29.13 -23.03 37.04
C ILE A 63 -30.60 -23.11 37.49
N GLU A 64 -31.52 -22.52 36.71
CA GLU A 64 -32.96 -22.54 37.01
C GLU A 64 -33.56 -23.94 37.01
N SER A 65 -33.06 -24.86 36.16
CA SER A 65 -33.56 -26.24 36.13
C SER A 65 -33.21 -27.04 37.38
N GLY A 66 -32.13 -26.66 38.08
CA GLY A 66 -31.71 -27.30 39.34
C GLY A 66 -31.20 -28.74 39.19
N ASP A 67 -30.99 -29.22 37.95
CA ASP A 67 -30.61 -30.61 37.68
C ASP A 67 -29.14 -30.93 38.04
N ARG A 68 -28.29 -29.90 38.12
CA ARG A 68 -26.85 -30.04 38.39
C ARG A 68 -26.39 -29.07 39.48
N PRO A 69 -25.32 -29.43 40.23
CA PRO A 69 -24.69 -28.50 41.17
C PRO A 69 -24.25 -27.22 40.47
N VAL A 70 -24.57 -26.06 41.05
CA VAL A 70 -24.27 -24.74 40.49
C VAL A 70 -22.78 -24.58 40.20
N ASP A 71 -21.90 -25.04 41.09
CA ASP A 71 -20.45 -24.97 40.91
C ASP A 71 -19.97 -25.67 39.64
N LEU A 72 -20.58 -26.81 39.29
CA LEU A 72 -20.24 -27.56 38.07
C LEU A 72 -20.70 -26.80 36.81
N ILE A 73 -21.88 -26.19 36.87
CA ILE A 73 -22.43 -25.37 35.77
C ILE A 73 -21.50 -24.17 35.53
N LEU A 74 -21.14 -23.44 36.58
CA LEU A 74 -20.24 -22.28 36.49
C LEU A 74 -18.85 -22.67 36.00
N PHE A 75 -18.30 -23.79 36.47
CA PHE A 75 -17.00 -24.29 35.99
C PHE A 75 -17.02 -24.57 34.48
N LYS A 76 -18.08 -25.21 34.00
CA LYS A 76 -18.25 -25.49 32.56
C LYS A 76 -18.42 -24.18 31.77
N ALA A 77 -19.25 -23.26 32.25
CA ALA A 77 -19.46 -21.97 31.60
C ALA A 77 -18.15 -21.18 31.50
N ASN A 78 -17.33 -21.18 32.55
CA ASN A 78 -16.02 -20.53 32.54
C ASN A 78 -15.08 -21.10 31.46
N ASN A 79 -15.05 -22.43 31.28
CA ASN A 79 -14.24 -23.05 30.22
C ASN A 79 -14.75 -22.66 28.82
N GLN A 80 -16.07 -22.59 28.62
CA GLN A 80 -16.64 -22.19 27.34
C GLN A 80 -16.43 -20.70 27.05
N PHE A 81 -16.43 -19.86 28.08
CA PHE A 81 -16.08 -18.45 27.95
C PHE A 81 -14.63 -18.28 27.48
N GLU A 82 -13.70 -19.03 28.07
CA GLU A 82 -12.30 -19.03 27.67
C GLU A 82 -12.12 -19.54 26.23
N GLU A 83 -12.88 -20.55 25.81
CA GLU A 83 -12.90 -21.01 24.42
C GLU A 83 -13.35 -19.90 23.45
N ILE A 84 -14.44 -19.19 23.77
CA ILE A 84 -14.92 -18.06 22.97
C ILE A 84 -13.85 -16.96 22.88
N ARG A 85 -13.19 -16.64 23.99
CA ARG A 85 -12.09 -15.65 24.04
C ARG A 85 -10.94 -16.05 23.11
N LEU A 86 -10.47 -17.29 23.22
CA LEU A 86 -9.36 -17.80 22.41
C LEU A 86 -9.71 -17.85 20.92
N GLU A 87 -10.94 -18.23 20.57
CA GLU A 87 -11.39 -18.21 19.18
C GLU A 87 -11.45 -16.79 18.59
N ALA A 88 -11.93 -15.81 19.37
CA ALA A 88 -11.98 -14.42 18.96
C ALA A 88 -10.56 -13.87 18.75
N GLU A 89 -9.65 -14.10 19.71
CA GLU A 89 -8.23 -13.72 19.59
C GLU A 89 -7.58 -14.36 18.35
N LEU A 90 -7.83 -15.63 18.09
CA LEU A 90 -7.31 -16.31 16.91
C LEU A 90 -7.81 -15.67 15.60
N LYS A 91 -9.10 -15.32 15.53
CA LYS A 91 -9.68 -14.63 14.35
C LYS A 91 -9.05 -13.25 14.15
N MET A 92 -8.83 -12.49 15.21
CA MET A 92 -8.15 -11.18 15.16
C MET A 92 -6.70 -11.32 14.71
N GLN A 93 -5.96 -12.31 15.23
CA GLN A 93 -4.58 -12.57 14.82
C GLN A 93 -4.50 -12.98 13.34
N LYS A 94 -5.44 -13.78 12.85
CA LYS A 94 -5.53 -14.10 11.41
C LYS A 94 -5.76 -12.84 10.57
N ALA A 95 -6.66 -11.95 10.97
CA ALA A 95 -6.89 -10.68 10.28
C ALA A 95 -5.62 -9.82 10.23
N LYS A 96 -4.86 -9.75 11.34
CA LYS A 96 -3.57 -9.06 11.41
C LYS A 96 -2.53 -9.67 10.46
N VAL A 97 -2.40 -10.99 10.44
CA VAL A 97 -1.45 -11.68 9.55
C VAL A 97 -1.81 -11.46 8.09
N GLU A 98 -3.09 -11.50 7.73
CA GLU A 98 -3.54 -11.21 6.37
C GLU A 98 -3.27 -9.76 5.94
N LEU A 99 -3.43 -8.80 6.87
CA LEU A 99 -3.04 -7.40 6.63
C LEU A 99 -1.54 -7.30 6.34
N ILE A 100 -0.69 -7.90 7.19
CA ILE A 100 0.76 -7.89 6.99
C ILE A 100 1.13 -8.44 5.61
N LYS A 101 0.62 -9.62 5.24
CA LYS A 101 0.87 -10.22 3.92
C LYS A 101 0.41 -9.33 2.76
N SER A 102 -0.71 -8.63 2.94
CA SER A 102 -1.24 -7.74 1.92
C SER A 102 -0.39 -6.49 1.76
N LEU A 103 0.17 -5.97 2.86
CA LEU A 103 1.09 -4.83 2.87
C LEU A 103 2.46 -5.21 2.30
N GLU A 104 3.01 -6.37 2.67
CA GLU A 104 4.27 -6.91 2.10
C GLU A 104 4.20 -6.98 0.57
N LYS A 105 3.09 -7.53 0.04
CA LYS A 105 2.88 -7.60 -1.41
C LYS A 105 2.78 -6.24 -2.08
N ASP A 106 2.26 -5.23 -1.39
CA ASP A 106 2.19 -3.88 -1.95
C ASP A 106 3.54 -3.18 -1.90
N VAL A 107 4.35 -3.41 -0.85
CA VAL A 107 5.75 -2.97 -0.80
C VAL A 107 6.57 -3.55 -1.96
N GLU A 108 6.47 -4.86 -2.22
CA GLU A 108 7.16 -5.49 -3.37
C GLU A 108 6.77 -4.85 -4.71
N LYS A 109 5.49 -4.49 -4.89
CA LYS A 109 5.05 -3.77 -6.10
C LYS A 109 5.64 -2.38 -6.18
N PHE A 110 5.71 -1.64 -5.06
CA PHE A 110 6.30 -0.31 -5.04
C PHE A 110 7.79 -0.35 -5.34
N GLU A 111 8.53 -1.33 -4.81
CA GLU A 111 9.94 -1.54 -5.18
C GLU A 111 10.11 -1.83 -6.67
N HIS A 112 9.26 -2.70 -7.24
CA HIS A 112 9.30 -2.97 -8.68
C HIS A 112 9.00 -1.73 -9.52
N LEU A 113 8.03 -0.90 -9.12
CA LEU A 113 7.71 0.36 -9.78
C LEU A 113 8.87 1.36 -9.69
N ALA A 114 9.52 1.48 -8.53
CA ALA A 114 10.70 2.33 -8.33
C ALA A 114 11.87 1.89 -9.22
N ASN A 115 12.08 0.58 -9.39
CA ASN A 115 13.09 0.05 -10.31
C ASN A 115 12.78 0.39 -11.77
N ILE A 116 11.52 0.31 -12.21
CA ILE A 116 11.12 0.74 -13.56
C ILE A 116 11.35 2.24 -13.74
N GLU A 117 10.98 3.05 -12.75
CA GLU A 117 11.18 4.50 -12.77
C GLU A 117 12.65 4.85 -12.93
N SER A 118 13.54 4.26 -12.12
CA SER A 118 15.00 4.44 -12.23
C SER A 118 15.50 4.07 -13.62
N ASN A 119 15.12 2.90 -14.14
CA ASN A 119 15.53 2.45 -15.48
C ASN A 119 15.01 3.39 -16.58
N THR A 120 13.80 3.93 -16.42
CA THR A 120 13.20 4.85 -17.38
C THR A 120 13.87 6.23 -17.33
N SER A 121 14.29 6.68 -16.15
CA SER A 121 15.07 7.91 -15.99
C SER A 121 16.41 7.82 -16.71
N GLU A 122 17.14 6.70 -16.56
CA GLU A 122 18.40 6.50 -17.28
C GLU A 122 18.23 6.52 -18.80
N VAL A 123 17.12 5.95 -19.31
CA VAL A 123 16.79 6.00 -20.75
C VAL A 123 16.48 7.43 -21.19
N LYS A 124 15.75 8.20 -20.39
CA LYS A 124 15.44 9.61 -20.65
C LYS A 124 16.72 10.46 -20.72
N ASP A 125 17.67 10.21 -19.82
CA ASP A 125 18.96 10.93 -19.80
C ASP A 125 19.79 10.61 -21.05
N LYS A 126 19.88 9.33 -21.43
CA LYS A 126 20.55 8.90 -22.69
C LYS A 126 19.91 9.54 -23.92
N ILE A 127 18.58 9.60 -23.99
CA ILE A 127 17.88 10.27 -25.10
C ILE A 127 18.21 11.77 -25.13
N CYS A 128 18.30 12.43 -23.97
CA CYS A 128 18.70 13.84 -23.91
C CYS A 128 20.14 14.06 -24.38
N GLU A 129 21.09 13.25 -23.92
CA GLU A 129 22.48 13.34 -24.34
C GLU A 129 22.64 13.15 -25.86
N GLU A 130 22.04 12.10 -26.42
CA GLU A 130 22.12 11.83 -27.86
C GLU A 130 21.42 12.93 -28.68
N LYS A 131 20.32 13.49 -28.19
CA LYS A 131 19.66 14.64 -28.83
C LYS A 131 20.58 15.87 -28.87
N CYS A 132 21.32 16.16 -27.80
CA CYS A 132 22.30 17.24 -27.78
C CYS A 132 23.42 16.99 -28.81
N LYS A 133 24.01 15.78 -28.83
CA LYS A 133 25.04 15.42 -29.81
C LYS A 133 24.56 15.55 -31.27
N ILE A 134 23.32 15.17 -31.55
CA ILE A 134 22.71 15.35 -32.88
C ILE A 134 22.58 16.83 -33.22
N LYS A 135 22.14 17.65 -32.26
CA LYS A 135 21.98 19.10 -32.45
C LYS A 135 23.32 19.76 -32.78
N ASP A 136 24.37 19.43 -32.03
CA ASP A 136 25.73 19.93 -32.26
C ASP A 136 26.26 19.52 -33.65
N LYS A 137 26.03 18.25 -34.05
CA LYS A 137 26.39 17.78 -35.40
C LYS A 137 25.67 18.54 -36.51
N ILE A 138 24.39 18.85 -36.33
CA ILE A 138 23.61 19.65 -37.29
C ILE A 138 24.15 21.08 -37.36
N GLU A 139 24.52 21.65 -36.22
CA GLU A 139 25.04 23.02 -36.14
C GLU A 139 26.42 23.14 -36.81
N CYS A 140 27.34 22.20 -36.54
CA CYS A 140 28.60 22.08 -37.26
C CYS A 140 28.40 21.95 -38.77
N ARG A 141 27.51 21.04 -39.21
CA ARG A 141 27.20 20.86 -40.64
C ARG A 141 26.61 22.10 -41.29
N LYS A 142 25.77 22.86 -40.57
CA LYS A 142 25.23 24.14 -41.07
C LYS A 142 26.33 25.18 -41.25
N SER A 143 27.27 25.26 -40.30
CA SER A 143 28.41 26.17 -40.39
C SER A 143 29.35 25.80 -41.54
N GLU A 144 29.67 24.52 -41.71
CA GLU A 144 30.48 24.04 -42.84
C GLU A 144 29.85 24.35 -44.19
N ILE A 145 28.52 24.20 -44.32
CA ILE A 145 27.80 24.54 -45.56
C ILE A 145 27.85 26.05 -45.81
N LYS A 146 27.69 26.88 -44.78
CA LYS A 146 27.80 28.34 -44.89
C LYS A 146 29.20 28.79 -45.32
N GLU A 147 30.24 28.20 -44.74
CA GLU A 147 31.63 28.52 -45.12
C GLU A 147 31.92 28.15 -46.56
N LYS A 148 31.43 26.99 -47.03
CA LYS A 148 31.58 26.58 -48.43
C LYS A 148 30.85 27.50 -49.40
N LEU A 149 29.62 27.91 -49.08
CA LEU A 149 28.86 28.87 -49.89
C LEU A 149 29.52 30.25 -49.96
N ASN A 150 30.18 30.69 -48.88
CA ASN A 150 30.90 31.97 -48.85
C ASN A 150 32.30 31.93 -49.52
N GLN A 151 32.81 30.74 -49.86
CA GLN A 151 34.08 30.59 -50.60
C GLN A 151 33.88 30.48 -52.12
N GLU A 152 32.63 30.42 -52.59
CA GLU A 152 32.26 30.35 -54.01
C GLU A 152 31.77 31.70 -54.59
N GLU A 153 31.84 32.80 -53.83
CA GLU A 153 31.68 34.20 -54.28
C GLU A 153 33.03 34.91 -54.45
#